data_AF-A0A1A9D2R4-F1
#
_entry.id   AF-A0A1A9D2R4-F1
#
_cell.length_a   1.000
_cell.length_b   1.000
_cell.length_c   1.000
_cell.angle_alpha   90.00
_cell.angle_beta   90.00
_cell.angle_gamma   90.00
#
_symmetry.space_group_name_H-M   'P 1'
#
loop_
_entity.id
_entity.type
_entity.pdbx_description
1 polymer ?
#
loop_
_entity_poly.entity_id
_entity_poly.type
_entity_poly.pdbx_seq_one_letter_code
_entity_poly.pdbx_strand_id
1 'polypeptide(L)'
;MSRKSSTKTRTPAKPAPAALPIRPLHPDFITDQQIHTAYTARLAGLPVTPITAWAHHPDGTHTATLPNGTHLTHTPGTPVFTAHIPCTQGAHHTVNITTAQHLNAATQAAGQCTHPHGGHRILTLHQAATTAAETQALDVTDLRADNDHQPKEHPQP
;
A
#
# COMPACT_ATOMS: atom_id res chain seq x y z
N MET A 1 3.39 64.72 -63.05
CA MET A 1 2.37 63.90 -62.37
C MET A 1 3.07 62.71 -61.72
N SER A 2 3.28 62.72 -60.40
CA SER A 2 4.07 61.68 -59.69
C SER A 2 3.14 60.82 -58.83
N ARG A 3 3.05 59.52 -59.14
CA ARG A 3 2.21 58.56 -58.40
C ARG A 3 2.95 58.09 -57.15
N LYS A 4 2.38 58.33 -55.97
CA LYS A 4 2.90 57.80 -54.70
C LYS A 4 2.41 56.36 -54.51
N SER A 5 3.32 55.41 -54.50
CA SER A 5 3.05 54.02 -54.11
C SER A 5 2.86 53.95 -52.58
N SER A 6 1.72 53.43 -52.14
CA SER A 6 1.44 53.14 -50.73
C SER A 6 1.93 51.74 -50.37
N THR A 7 2.93 51.65 -49.49
CA THR A 7 3.38 50.37 -48.92
C THR A 7 2.42 49.98 -47.79
N LYS A 8 1.70 48.87 -47.97
CA LYS A 8 0.77 48.33 -46.97
C LYS A 8 1.56 47.63 -45.86
N THR A 9 1.58 48.23 -44.66
CA THR A 9 2.21 47.64 -43.48
C THR A 9 1.44 46.39 -43.05
N ARG A 10 2.14 45.25 -42.98
CA ARG A 10 1.58 43.98 -42.50
C ARG A 10 1.53 44.02 -40.97
N THR A 11 0.35 43.82 -40.40
CA THR A 11 0.13 43.78 -38.95
C THR A 11 0.89 42.58 -38.35
N PRO A 12 1.57 42.73 -37.20
CA PRO A 12 2.27 41.63 -36.55
C PRO A 12 1.28 40.56 -36.08
N ALA A 13 1.65 39.29 -36.27
CA ALA A 13 0.86 38.15 -35.82
C ALA A 13 0.77 38.15 -34.29
N LYS A 14 -0.43 37.90 -33.76
CA LYS A 14 -0.69 37.78 -32.32
C LYS A 14 0.18 36.64 -31.75
N PRO A 15 0.93 36.86 -30.65
CA PRO A 15 1.72 35.79 -30.04
C PRO A 15 0.81 34.65 -29.59
N ALA A 16 1.31 33.42 -29.74
CA ALA A 16 0.60 32.23 -29.30
C ALA A 16 0.26 32.35 -27.80
N PRO A 17 -0.95 31.94 -27.36
CA PRO A 17 -1.31 31.98 -25.95
C PRO A 17 -0.31 31.14 -25.15
N ALA A 18 0.13 31.69 -24.02
CA ALA A 18 1.03 31.00 -23.10
C ALA A 18 0.42 29.64 -22.71
N ALA A 19 1.23 28.59 -22.75
CA ALA A 19 0.81 27.26 -22.31
C ALA A 19 0.28 27.35 -20.89
N LEU A 20 -0.93 26.82 -20.66
CA LEU A 20 -1.49 26.75 -19.32
C LEU A 20 -0.55 25.95 -18.43
N PRO A 21 -0.32 26.37 -17.18
CA PRO A 21 0.49 25.60 -16.25
C PRO A 21 -0.11 24.20 -16.09
N ILE A 22 0.65 23.19 -16.50
CA ILE A 22 0.29 21.79 -16.28
C ILE A 22 0.44 21.56 -14.78
N ARG A 23 -0.68 21.30 -14.09
CA ARG A 23 -0.66 20.94 -12.68
C ARG A 23 0.24 19.70 -12.53
N PRO A 24 1.24 19.70 -11.64
CA PRO A 24 1.99 18.49 -11.32
C PRO A 24 0.99 17.39 -10.91
N LEU A 25 1.16 16.18 -11.43
CA LEU A 25 0.44 14.98 -10.96
C LEU A 25 0.82 14.74 -9.48
N HIS A 26 0.21 15.50 -8.59
CA HIS A 26 0.33 15.27 -7.15
C HIS A 26 -0.47 14.02 -6.81
N PRO A 27 0.03 13.12 -5.95
CA PRO A 27 -0.72 11.96 -5.46
C PRO A 27 -1.91 12.32 -4.54
N ASP A 28 -2.26 13.60 -4.44
CA ASP A 28 -3.15 14.14 -3.40
C ASP A 28 -4.65 14.11 -3.77
N PHE A 29 -5.02 13.47 -4.88
CA PHE A 29 -6.43 13.34 -5.22
C PHE A 29 -7.04 12.19 -4.45
N ILE A 30 -7.99 12.52 -3.58
CA ILE A 30 -8.90 11.57 -2.96
C ILE A 30 -9.57 10.75 -4.07
N THR A 31 -9.45 9.43 -4.02
CA THR A 31 -10.07 8.53 -4.99
C THR A 31 -11.48 8.14 -4.56
N ASP A 32 -12.34 7.80 -5.52
CA ASP A 32 -13.69 7.28 -5.23
C ASP A 32 -13.65 6.04 -4.33
N GLN A 33 -12.60 5.22 -4.47
CA GLN A 33 -12.40 4.03 -3.65
C GLN A 33 -12.04 4.37 -2.18
N GLN A 34 -11.24 5.40 -1.96
CA GLN A 34 -10.97 5.93 -0.61
C GLN A 34 -12.25 6.50 0.01
N ILE A 35 -13.04 7.26 -0.76
CA ILE A 35 -14.33 7.81 -0.31
C ILE A 35 -15.26 6.66 0.09
N HIS A 36 -15.41 5.66 -0.78
CA HIS A 36 -16.27 4.51 -0.52
C HIS A 36 -15.83 3.75 0.73
N THR A 37 -14.54 3.46 0.87
CA THR A 37 -14.01 2.75 2.05
C THR A 37 -14.24 3.53 3.34
N ALA A 38 -13.96 4.84 3.35
CA ALA A 38 -14.22 5.70 4.50
C ALA A 38 -15.72 5.78 4.85
N TYR A 39 -16.58 5.80 3.83
CA TYR A 39 -18.03 5.77 4.02
C TYR A 39 -18.50 4.43 4.61
N THR A 40 -18.03 3.29 4.08
CA THR A 40 -18.35 1.96 4.63
C THR A 40 -17.89 1.83 6.07
N ALA A 41 -16.69 2.33 6.40
CA ALA A 41 -16.18 2.32 7.77
C ALA A 41 -17.08 3.14 8.72
N ARG A 42 -17.56 4.29 8.23
CA ARG A 42 -18.50 5.15 8.98
C ARG A 42 -19.86 4.50 9.18
N LEU A 43 -20.37 3.78 8.18
CA LEU A 43 -21.62 3.00 8.31
C LEU A 43 -21.47 1.84 9.32
N ALA A 44 -20.30 1.21 9.37
CA ALA A 44 -19.96 0.21 10.38
C ALA A 44 -19.73 0.81 11.79
N GLY A 45 -19.78 2.14 11.93
CA GLY A 45 -19.55 2.84 13.19
C GLY A 45 -18.09 2.78 13.67
N LEU A 46 -17.15 2.44 12.80
CA LEU A 46 -15.72 2.37 13.15
C LEU A 46 -15.18 3.78 13.50
N PRO A 47 -14.06 3.87 14.24
CA PRO A 47 -13.43 5.15 14.54
C PRO A 47 -13.24 6.00 13.28
N VAL A 48 -13.46 7.31 13.43
CA VAL A 48 -13.42 8.24 12.29
C VAL A 48 -11.99 8.35 11.78
N THR A 49 -11.75 7.74 10.62
CA THR A 49 -10.48 7.79 9.89
C THR A 49 -10.61 8.77 8.72
N PRO A 50 -9.70 9.74 8.55
CA PRO A 50 -9.70 10.64 7.40
C PRO A 50 -9.67 9.86 6.08
N ILE A 51 -10.35 10.35 5.04
CA ILE A 51 -10.39 9.70 3.73
C ILE A 51 -8.97 9.51 3.16
N THR A 52 -8.12 10.52 3.33
CA THR A 52 -6.72 10.51 2.89
C THR A 52 -5.81 9.55 3.67
N ALA A 53 -6.25 9.06 4.84
CA ALA A 53 -5.49 8.09 5.63
C ALA A 53 -5.69 6.65 5.15
N TRP A 54 -6.63 6.40 4.23
CA TRP A 54 -6.80 5.10 3.59
C TRP A 54 -5.81 4.95 2.45
N ALA A 55 -4.76 4.15 2.64
CA ALA A 55 -3.79 3.84 1.60
C ALA A 55 -4.34 2.76 0.65
N HIS A 56 -4.31 3.04 -0.65
CA HIS A 56 -4.69 2.09 -1.70
C HIS A 56 -3.51 1.18 -2.05
N HIS A 57 -3.76 -0.13 -2.15
CA HIS A 57 -2.78 -1.13 -2.55
C HIS A 57 -3.02 -1.64 -3.98
N PRO A 58 -1.98 -2.10 -4.70
CA PRO A 58 -2.13 -2.63 -6.07
C PRO A 58 -3.08 -3.82 -6.20
N ASP A 59 -3.32 -4.55 -5.11
CA ASP A 59 -4.27 -5.66 -5.04
C ASP A 59 -5.74 -5.21 -4.91
N GLY A 60 -5.99 -3.89 -4.88
CA GLY A 60 -7.31 -3.27 -4.73
C GLY A 60 -7.77 -3.11 -3.29
N THR A 61 -6.99 -3.57 -2.30
CA THR A 61 -7.32 -3.37 -0.88
C THR A 61 -6.98 -1.96 -0.42
N HIS A 62 -7.67 -1.52 0.63
CA HIS A 62 -7.44 -0.25 1.29
C HIS A 62 -7.07 -0.50 2.73
N THR A 63 -6.05 0.20 3.21
CA THR A 63 -5.58 0.04 4.59
C THR A 63 -5.55 1.36 5.34
N ALA A 64 -5.83 1.31 6.64
CA ALA A 64 -5.66 2.45 7.53
C ALA A 64 -5.19 1.99 8.91
N THR A 65 -4.47 2.86 9.61
CA THR A 65 -4.00 2.61 10.97
C THR A 65 -4.77 3.48 11.95
N LEU A 66 -5.34 2.85 12.98
CA LEU A 66 -6.04 3.53 14.06
C LEU A 66 -5.05 4.02 15.15
N PRO A 67 -5.43 5.00 16.00
CA PRO A 67 -4.55 5.52 17.05
C PRO A 67 -4.05 4.48 18.06
N ASN A 68 -4.78 3.39 18.25
CA ASN A 68 -4.39 2.27 19.13
C ASN A 68 -3.41 1.28 18.47
N GLY A 69 -2.91 1.57 17.26
CA GLY A 69 -2.03 0.70 16.49
C GLY A 69 -2.76 -0.41 15.72
N THR A 70 -4.09 -0.49 15.77
CA THR A 70 -4.83 -1.47 14.97
C THR A 70 -4.75 -1.09 13.49
N HIS A 71 -4.37 -2.05 12.64
CA HIS A 71 -4.43 -1.91 11.20
C HIS A 71 -5.75 -2.47 10.68
N LEU A 72 -6.45 -1.69 9.86
CA LEU A 72 -7.65 -2.11 9.15
C LEU A 72 -7.31 -2.34 7.69
N THR A 73 -7.80 -3.44 7.14
CA THR A 73 -7.76 -3.76 5.71
C THR A 73 -9.19 -3.91 5.22
N HIS A 74 -9.50 -3.31 4.08
CA HIS A 74 -10.82 -3.32 3.46
C HIS A 74 -10.70 -3.66 1.98
N THR A 75 -11.45 -4.66 1.54
CA THR A 75 -11.62 -4.95 0.12
C THR A 75 -12.91 -4.28 -0.36
N PRO A 76 -12.84 -3.33 -1.31
CA PRO A 76 -14.03 -2.69 -1.87
C PRO A 76 -15.06 -3.70 -2.38
N GLY A 77 -16.33 -3.39 -2.19
CA GLY A 77 -17.45 -4.29 -2.54
C GLY A 77 -17.88 -5.24 -1.43
N THR A 78 -17.17 -5.28 -0.30
CA THR A 78 -17.59 -6.04 0.90
C THR A 78 -17.88 -5.09 2.06
N PRO A 79 -18.81 -5.41 2.98
CA PRO A 79 -19.02 -4.64 4.20
C PRO A 79 -18.07 -5.05 5.35
N VAL A 80 -17.10 -5.92 5.07
CA VAL A 80 -16.23 -6.54 6.07
C VAL A 80 -14.86 -5.86 6.05
N PHE A 81 -14.35 -5.56 7.24
CA PHE A 81 -12.97 -5.14 7.43
C PHE A 81 -12.19 -6.25 8.12
N THR A 82 -10.93 -6.43 7.75
CA THR A 82 -9.99 -7.25 8.49
C THR A 82 -9.20 -6.35 9.43
N ALA A 83 -9.32 -6.57 10.73
CA ALA A 83 -8.57 -5.84 11.74
C ALA A 83 -7.38 -6.68 12.21
N HIS A 84 -6.17 -6.10 12.14
CA HIS A 84 -4.94 -6.64 12.73
C HIS A 84 -4.65 -5.84 14.00
N ILE A 85 -4.93 -6.45 15.15
CA ILE A 85 -4.95 -5.79 16.45
C ILE A 85 -3.70 -6.20 17.23
N PRO A 86 -2.81 -5.27 17.63
CA PRO A 86 -1.65 -5.61 18.42
C PRO A 86 -2.06 -6.15 19.80
N CYS A 87 -1.30 -7.11 20.32
CA CYS A 87 -1.46 -7.63 21.68
C CYS A 87 -0.22 -7.35 22.53
N THR A 88 -0.35 -7.50 23.85
CA THR A 88 0.74 -7.28 24.81
C THR A 88 1.88 -8.29 24.68
N GLN A 89 1.64 -9.41 24.01
CA GLN A 89 2.63 -10.48 23.77
C GLN A 89 3.44 -10.23 22.48
N GLY A 90 3.30 -9.06 21.85
CA GLY A 90 4.12 -8.65 20.70
C GLY A 90 3.65 -9.13 19.33
N ALA A 91 2.51 -9.83 19.25
CA ALA A 91 1.90 -10.27 18.00
C ALA A 91 0.65 -9.44 17.63
N HIS A 92 0.06 -9.74 16.47
CA HIS A 92 -1.23 -9.18 16.03
C HIS A 92 -2.28 -10.28 15.90
N HIS A 93 -3.48 -10.04 16.43
CA HIS A 93 -4.64 -10.88 16.18
C HIS A 93 -5.38 -10.36 14.95
N THR A 94 -5.68 -11.25 14.01
CA THR A 94 -6.44 -10.93 12.81
C THR A 94 -7.90 -11.33 13.03
N VAL A 95 -8.82 -10.37 12.89
CA VAL A 95 -10.26 -10.59 13.10
C VAL A 95 -11.07 -9.87 12.03
N ASN A 96 -12.07 -10.55 11.47
CA ASN A 96 -13.04 -9.91 10.57
C ASN A 96 -14.09 -9.15 11.40
N ILE A 97 -14.30 -7.89 11.08
CA ILE A 97 -15.23 -6.98 11.77
C ILE A 97 -16.18 -6.35 10.76
N THR A 98 -17.42 -6.13 11.19
CA THR A 98 -18.45 -5.42 10.42
C THR A 98 -19.04 -4.26 11.21
N THR A 99 -18.69 -4.14 12.50
CA THR A 99 -19.24 -3.13 13.41
C THR A 99 -18.18 -2.65 14.40
N ALA A 100 -18.41 -1.45 14.95
CA ALA A 100 -17.64 -0.89 16.06
C ALA A 100 -17.59 -1.81 17.29
N GLN A 101 -18.71 -2.48 17.58
CA GLN A 101 -18.81 -3.38 18.72
C GLN A 101 -17.88 -4.59 18.56
N HIS A 102 -17.82 -5.18 17.35
CA HIS A 102 -16.87 -6.25 17.04
C HIS A 102 -15.42 -5.79 17.20
N LEU A 103 -15.08 -4.60 16.67
CA LEU A 103 -13.73 -4.04 16.84
C LEU A 103 -13.39 -3.86 18.33
N ASN A 104 -14.28 -3.26 19.11
CA ASN A 104 -14.04 -3.02 20.54
C ASN A 104 -13.87 -4.33 21.32
N ALA A 105 -14.69 -5.34 21.06
CA ALA A 105 -14.57 -6.65 21.69
C ALA A 105 -13.24 -7.32 21.32
N ALA A 106 -12.84 -7.25 20.04
CA ALA A 106 -11.58 -7.81 19.57
C ALA A 106 -10.36 -7.07 20.15
N THR A 107 -10.42 -5.73 20.27
CA THR A 107 -9.38 -4.93 20.93
C THR A 107 -9.24 -5.29 22.41
N GLN A 108 -10.36 -5.46 23.13
CA GLN A 108 -10.32 -5.91 24.52
C GLN A 108 -9.71 -7.32 24.63
N ALA A 109 -10.13 -8.26 23.79
CA ALA A 109 -9.60 -9.62 23.79
C ALA A 109 -8.09 -9.65 23.53
N ALA A 110 -7.60 -8.89 22.55
CA ALA A 110 -6.16 -8.77 22.26
C ALA A 110 -5.39 -8.12 23.42
N GLY A 111 -5.97 -7.11 24.07
CA GLY A 111 -5.38 -6.46 25.25
C GLY A 111 -5.28 -7.38 26.47
N GLN A 112 -6.15 -8.39 26.57
CA GLN A 112 -6.13 -9.43 27.60
C GLN A 112 -5.38 -10.70 27.18
N CYS A 113 -4.71 -10.68 26.03
CA CYS A 113 -3.96 -11.84 25.58
C CYS A 113 -2.77 -12.11 26.52
N THR A 114 -2.79 -13.28 27.15
CA THR A 114 -1.70 -13.81 27.98
C THR A 114 -0.97 -14.97 27.30
N HIS A 115 -1.39 -15.34 26.09
CA HIS A 115 -0.80 -16.46 25.37
C HIS A 115 0.51 -16.03 24.69
N PRO A 116 1.66 -16.66 25.00
CA PRO A 116 2.92 -16.32 24.36
C PRO A 116 2.88 -16.60 22.85
N HIS A 117 2.92 -15.55 22.03
CA HIS A 117 3.00 -15.69 20.59
C HIS A 117 4.47 -15.71 20.17
N GLY A 118 5.04 -16.92 20.12
CA GLY A 118 6.34 -17.21 19.50
C GLY A 118 7.39 -16.13 19.69
N GLY A 119 7.99 -16.03 20.88
CA GLY A 119 9.15 -15.17 21.07
C GLY A 119 10.30 -15.57 20.15
N HIS A 120 11.18 -14.62 19.82
CA HIS A 120 12.47 -14.93 19.21
C HIS A 120 13.17 -16.01 20.05
N ARG A 121 13.20 -17.24 19.55
CA ARG A 121 13.97 -18.30 20.18
C ARG A 121 15.42 -18.05 19.83
N ILE A 122 16.19 -17.54 20.81
CA ILE A 122 17.65 -17.67 20.75
C ILE A 122 17.94 -19.14 21.05
N LEU A 123 17.98 -19.95 19.99
CA LEU A 123 18.45 -21.31 20.08
C LEU A 123 19.97 -21.29 20.11
N THR A 124 20.56 -22.16 20.94
CA THR A 124 21.98 -22.49 20.77
C THR A 124 22.16 -23.18 19.41
N LEU A 125 23.37 -23.10 18.84
CA LEU A 125 23.69 -23.75 17.55
C LEU A 125 23.31 -25.25 17.55
N HIS A 126 23.51 -25.94 18.69
CA HIS A 126 23.14 -27.34 18.86
C HIS A 126 21.63 -27.58 18.79
N GLN A 127 20.82 -26.70 19.39
CA GLN A 127 19.35 -26.79 19.35
C GLN A 127 18.80 -26.47 17.95
N ALA A 128 19.37 -25.49 17.26
CA ALA A 128 19.00 -25.17 15.88
C ALA A 128 19.29 -26.33 14.90
N ALA A 129 20.40 -27.05 15.11
CA ALA A 129 20.75 -28.21 14.29
C ALA A 129 19.74 -29.37 14.40
N THR A 130 19.04 -29.49 15.53
CA THR A 130 18.00 -30.52 15.74
C THR A 130 16.63 -30.17 15.16
N THR A 131 16.38 -28.89 14.86
CA THR A 131 15.12 -28.41 14.26
C THR A 131 15.14 -28.42 12.73
N ALA A 132 16.15 -29.02 12.10
CA ALA A 132 16.39 -29.06 10.65
C ALA A 132 15.30 -29.77 9.81
N ALA A 133 14.18 -30.18 10.39
CA ALA A 133 13.05 -30.75 9.65
C ALA A 133 12.46 -29.77 8.63
N GLU A 134 12.68 -28.45 8.78
CA GLU A 134 12.19 -27.41 7.87
C GLU A 134 13.28 -26.76 6.99
N THR A 135 14.51 -27.29 7.01
CA THR A 135 15.56 -26.85 6.07
C THR A 135 15.66 -27.88 4.95
N GLN A 136 15.20 -27.53 3.74
CA GLN A 136 15.61 -28.27 2.55
C GLN A 136 17.14 -28.17 2.44
N ALA A 137 17.81 -29.31 2.30
CA ALA A 137 19.21 -29.32 1.93
C ALA A 137 19.31 -28.71 0.53
N LEU A 138 19.98 -27.55 0.39
CA LEU A 138 20.31 -27.02 -0.93
C LEU A 138 21.33 -27.95 -1.58
N ASP A 139 20.93 -28.60 -2.68
CA ASP A 139 21.86 -29.32 -3.53
C ASP A 139 22.61 -28.32 -4.42
N VAL A 140 23.94 -28.39 -4.39
CA VAL A 140 24.82 -27.58 -5.25
C VAL A 140 24.60 -27.89 -6.74
N THR A 141 24.07 -29.07 -7.04
CA THR A 141 23.72 -29.50 -8.39
C THR A 141 22.55 -28.70 -8.95
N ASP A 142 21.50 -28.46 -8.14
CA ASP A 142 20.35 -27.62 -8.53
C ASP A 142 20.77 -26.16 -8.77
N LEU A 143 21.69 -25.63 -7.95
CA LEU A 143 22.20 -24.26 -8.09
C LEU A 143 23.04 -24.03 -9.35
N ARG A 144 23.64 -25.08 -9.91
CA ARG A 144 24.45 -25.00 -11.13
C ARG A 144 23.62 -25.09 -12.40
N ALA A 145 22.48 -25.78 -12.38
CA ALA A 145 21.61 -25.94 -13.54
C ALA A 145 21.05 -24.59 -14.05
N ASP A 146 20.81 -23.62 -13.17
CA ASP A 146 20.29 -22.29 -13.55
C ASP A 146 21.33 -21.31 -14.11
N ASN A 147 22.63 -21.62 -13.98
CA ASN A 147 23.73 -20.75 -14.45
C ASN A 147 24.25 -21.10 -15.85
N ASP A 148 23.75 -22.17 -16.49
CA ASP A 148 24.12 -22.52 -17.87
C ASP A 148 23.39 -21.67 -18.92
N HIS A 149 22.58 -20.70 -18.50
CA HIS A 149 22.07 -19.66 -19.40
C HIS A 149 23.15 -18.61 -19.64
N GLN A 150 23.93 -18.88 -20.69
CA GLN A 150 24.88 -17.99 -21.35
C GLN A 150 24.51 -16.51 -21.17
N PRO A 151 25.45 -15.65 -20.71
CA PRO A 151 25.16 -14.23 -20.51
C PRO A 151 24.69 -13.61 -21.83
N LYS A 152 23.46 -13.08 -21.85
CA LYS A 152 22.95 -12.32 -23.00
C LYS A 152 23.83 -11.09 -23.16
N GLU A 153 24.61 -11.05 -24.25
CA GLU A 153 25.42 -9.89 -24.58
C GLU A 153 24.53 -8.64 -24.68
N HIS A 154 24.89 -7.60 -23.92
CA HIS A 154 24.23 -6.31 -24.03
C HIS A 154 24.70 -5.61 -25.33
N PRO A 155 23.79 -5.10 -26.17
CA PRO A 155 24.18 -4.36 -27.37
C PRO A 155 24.97 -3.11 -26.95
N GLN A 156 26.20 -2.97 -27.47
CA GLN A 156 27.01 -1.78 -27.27
C GLN A 156 26.48 -0.59 -28.09
N PRO A 157 26.67 0.65 -27.61
CA PRO A 157 26.11 1.88 -28.18
C PRO A 157 26.67 2.25 -29.55
#